data_AF-B2ZFB8-F1
#
_entry.id   AF-B2ZFB8-F1
#
_cell.length_a   1.000
_cell.length_b   1.000
_cell.length_c   1.000
_cell.angle_alpha   90.00
_cell.angle_beta   90.00
_cell.angle_gamma   90.00
#
_symmetry.space_group_name_H-M   'P 1'
#
loop_
_entity.id
_entity.type
_entity.pdbx_description
1 polymer ?
#
loop_
_entity_poly.entity_id
_entity_poly.type
_entity_poly.pdbx_seq_one_letter_code
_entity_poly.pdbx_strand_id
1 'polypeptide(L)'
;MIFHRIFLVFLVVVVHADYRDPIYPIENPCLAILTRLAQVSADFLNCAVTRSRPFRLCEGCVTSYGELFDLINLLTKTYSDLDRTITCQQFLESYDSIQLVAQMITFVDNVWSTSFCLRGRIVRWVLFENERMEKGKAGLMRSQKDDILRDDITRTIEQEKKGRRERANINACKMKNPEDSSPSTSNRSHHRCIASFHDVNGTIYSNLTTDTVDFFNKKVKFDLCLYNATGQIVPTVPIDLNVTANTSVCSACVTTYNDLNDLFLKMTQENEGVCMDLVDTMNYTRLLWSKIYACRRHDPDYMAVIGISVFIPTLVLVFYVSAVFKGKRKLDKRNKKRFHHDFFLQANEKKKNYLDVKKRLPRRLAANARVDTQTWLWSNPNE
;
A
#
# COMPACT_ATOMS: atom_id res chain seq x y z
N MET A 1 -16.63 -53.50 -52.17
CA MET A 1 -15.62 -52.42 -52.27
C MET A 1 -16.11 -51.14 -52.96
N ILE A 2 -17.01 -51.20 -53.95
CA ILE A 2 -17.50 -50.00 -54.67
C ILE A 2 -18.46 -49.15 -53.81
N PHE A 3 -19.35 -49.77 -53.06
CA PHE A 3 -20.29 -49.07 -52.16
C PHE A 3 -19.60 -48.25 -51.06
N HIS A 4 -18.47 -48.72 -50.52
CA HIS A 4 -17.71 -47.99 -49.51
C HIS A 4 -17.01 -46.75 -50.06
N ARG A 5 -16.65 -46.75 -51.36
CA ARG A 5 -16.06 -45.60 -52.03
C ARG A 5 -17.12 -44.54 -52.38
N ILE A 6 -18.32 -44.97 -52.78
CA ILE A 6 -19.45 -44.06 -53.02
C ILE A 6 -19.89 -43.38 -51.72
N PHE A 7 -19.96 -44.13 -50.61
CA PHE A 7 -20.34 -43.58 -49.30
C PHE A 7 -19.29 -42.61 -48.75
N LEU A 8 -17.99 -42.88 -48.94
CA LEU A 8 -16.91 -41.93 -48.58
C LEU A 8 -16.92 -40.68 -49.47
N VAL A 9 -17.21 -40.80 -50.76
CA VAL A 9 -17.33 -39.63 -51.65
C VAL A 9 -18.56 -38.80 -51.27
N PHE A 10 -19.69 -39.43 -50.92
CA PHE A 10 -20.86 -38.70 -50.40
C PHE A 10 -20.59 -38.03 -49.05
N LEU A 11 -19.86 -38.68 -48.13
CA LEU A 11 -19.44 -38.07 -46.86
C LEU A 11 -18.48 -36.89 -47.08
N VAL A 12 -17.51 -37.02 -48.00
CA VAL A 12 -16.57 -35.93 -48.30
C VAL A 12 -17.27 -34.76 -49.02
N VAL A 13 -18.23 -35.03 -49.91
CA VAL A 13 -19.00 -33.98 -50.59
C VAL A 13 -20.00 -33.30 -49.65
N VAL A 14 -20.59 -34.02 -48.67
CA VAL A 14 -21.46 -33.40 -47.66
C VAL A 14 -20.67 -32.56 -46.66
N VAL A 15 -19.41 -32.92 -46.36
CA VAL A 15 -18.53 -32.10 -45.50
C VAL A 15 -17.97 -30.87 -46.24
N HIS A 16 -17.95 -30.88 -47.57
CA HIS A 16 -17.57 -29.73 -48.41
C HIS A 16 -18.76 -29.13 -49.16
N ALA A 17 -19.99 -29.30 -48.65
CA ALA A 17 -21.09 -28.46 -49.06
C ALA A 17 -20.78 -27.04 -48.57
N ASP A 18 -20.08 -26.33 -49.46
CA ASP A 18 -19.82 -24.91 -49.49
C ASP A 18 -21.00 -24.16 -48.88
N TYR A 19 -20.82 -23.75 -47.62
CA TYR A 19 -21.72 -22.84 -46.94
C TYR A 19 -21.61 -21.52 -47.70
N ARG A 20 -22.40 -21.38 -48.77
CA ARG A 20 -22.65 -20.06 -49.35
C ARG A 20 -23.30 -19.26 -48.25
N ASP A 21 -22.55 -18.29 -47.75
CA ASP A 21 -23.08 -17.22 -46.91
C ASP A 21 -24.39 -16.72 -47.52
N PRO A 22 -25.52 -16.79 -46.79
CA PRO A 22 -26.70 -16.08 -47.23
C PRO A 22 -26.32 -14.60 -47.25
N ILE A 23 -26.70 -13.93 -48.34
CA ILE A 23 -26.61 -12.48 -48.53
C ILE A 23 -26.89 -11.79 -47.19
N TYR A 24 -25.86 -11.15 -46.61
CA TYR A 24 -25.96 -10.43 -45.35
C TYR A 24 -27.20 -9.52 -45.39
N PRO A 25 -28.13 -9.62 -44.43
CA PRO A 25 -29.14 -8.59 -44.28
C PRO A 25 -28.41 -7.28 -43.94
N ILE A 26 -28.94 -6.15 -44.41
CA ILE A 26 -28.47 -4.79 -44.10
C ILE A 26 -28.09 -4.74 -42.61
N GLU A 27 -26.80 -4.61 -42.31
CA GLU A 27 -26.31 -4.73 -40.95
C GLU A 27 -26.91 -3.56 -40.13
N ASN A 28 -27.72 -3.90 -39.13
CA ASN A 28 -28.28 -2.92 -38.20
C ASN A 28 -27.11 -2.14 -37.57
N PRO A 29 -27.18 -0.80 -37.43
CA PRO A 29 -26.11 0.00 -36.83
C PRO A 29 -25.66 -0.53 -35.46
N CYS A 30 -26.58 -1.07 -34.66
CA CYS A 30 -26.23 -1.65 -33.36
C CYS A 30 -25.43 -2.95 -33.49
N LEU A 31 -25.68 -3.76 -34.53
CA LEU A 31 -24.95 -5.00 -34.79
C LEU A 31 -23.52 -4.71 -35.28
N ALA A 32 -23.35 -3.70 -36.15
CA ALA A 32 -22.03 -3.26 -36.60
C ALA A 32 -21.18 -2.75 -35.42
N ILE A 33 -21.77 -1.95 -34.52
CA ILE A 33 -21.07 -1.47 -33.32
C ILE A 33 -20.76 -2.63 -32.37
N LEU A 34 -21.67 -3.59 -32.20
CA LEU A 34 -21.46 -4.77 -31.36
C LEU A 34 -20.28 -5.63 -31.87
N THR A 35 -20.20 -5.87 -33.18
CA THR A 35 -19.08 -6.61 -33.81
C THR A 35 -17.75 -5.90 -33.53
N ARG A 36 -17.72 -4.57 -33.68
CA ARG A 36 -16.51 -3.79 -33.39
C ARG A 36 -16.16 -3.76 -31.90
N LEU A 37 -17.17 -3.68 -31.02
CA LEU A 37 -17.01 -3.74 -29.57
C LEU A 37 -16.39 -5.08 -29.14
N ALA A 38 -16.83 -6.20 -29.73
CA ALA A 38 -16.28 -7.52 -29.46
C ALA A 38 -14.80 -7.61 -29.84
N GLN A 39 -14.40 -7.05 -30.99
CA GLN A 39 -13.01 -7.02 -31.43
C GLN A 39 -12.13 -6.18 -30.48
N VAL A 40 -12.51 -4.92 -30.24
CA VAL A 40 -11.70 -3.98 -29.43
C VAL A 40 -11.61 -4.43 -27.97
N SER A 41 -12.66 -5.04 -27.42
CA SER A 41 -12.61 -5.61 -26.07
C SER A 41 -11.66 -6.81 -25.97
N ALA A 42 -11.62 -7.68 -26.98
CA ALA A 42 -10.64 -8.76 -27.04
C ALA A 42 -9.20 -8.23 -27.11
N ASP A 43 -8.96 -7.18 -27.90
CA ASP A 43 -7.65 -6.53 -28.00
C ASP A 43 -7.23 -5.88 -26.67
N PHE A 44 -8.15 -5.22 -25.97
CA PHE A 44 -7.91 -4.68 -24.63
C PHE A 44 -7.56 -5.79 -23.62
N LEU A 45 -8.33 -6.88 -23.59
CA LEU A 45 -8.07 -8.02 -22.71
C LEU A 45 -6.72 -8.67 -23.00
N ASN A 46 -6.39 -8.86 -24.27
CA ASN A 46 -5.11 -9.39 -24.69
C ASN A 46 -3.96 -8.48 -24.23
N CYS A 47 -4.09 -7.16 -24.40
CA CYS A 47 -3.13 -6.19 -23.89
C CYS A 47 -2.98 -6.26 -22.37
N ALA A 48 -4.09 -6.29 -21.63
CA ALA A 48 -4.10 -6.32 -20.18
C ALA A 48 -3.42 -7.59 -19.62
N VAL A 49 -3.72 -8.75 -20.22
CA VAL A 49 -3.16 -10.04 -19.79
C VAL A 49 -1.68 -10.15 -20.13
N THR A 50 -1.29 -9.79 -21.36
CA THR A 50 0.12 -9.84 -21.79
C THR A 50 1.01 -8.88 -21.00
N ARG A 51 0.46 -7.76 -20.53
CA ARG A 51 1.16 -6.78 -19.71
C ARG A 51 0.92 -6.94 -18.20
N SER A 52 0.52 -8.12 -17.75
CA SER A 52 0.38 -8.42 -16.32
C SER A 52 1.73 -8.70 -15.64
N ARG A 53 2.77 -9.05 -16.40
CA ARG A 53 4.11 -9.42 -15.91
C ARG A 53 5.21 -9.00 -16.92
N PRO A 54 5.90 -7.86 -16.70
CA PRO A 54 5.71 -6.86 -15.65
C PRO A 54 4.41 -6.06 -15.84
N PHE A 55 3.78 -5.64 -14.73
CA PHE A 55 2.50 -4.93 -14.76
C PHE A 55 2.65 -3.54 -15.39
N ARG A 56 2.09 -3.35 -16.60
CA ARG A 56 2.07 -2.07 -17.34
C ARG A 56 0.77 -1.87 -18.10
N LEU A 57 -0.33 -1.87 -17.36
CA LEU A 57 -1.68 -1.75 -17.92
C LEU A 57 -1.96 -0.33 -18.39
N CYS A 58 -1.69 0.67 -17.55
CA CYS A 58 -2.08 2.06 -17.81
C CYS A 58 -1.27 2.69 -18.95
N GLU A 59 0.06 2.54 -18.93
CA GLU A 59 0.93 3.04 -20.02
C GLU A 59 0.70 2.27 -21.33
N GLY A 60 0.40 0.97 -21.22
CA GLY A 60 0.44 0.04 -22.34
C GLY A 60 -0.85 -0.15 -23.12
N CYS A 61 -1.99 -0.05 -22.44
CA CYS A 61 -3.30 -0.43 -22.99
C CYS A 61 -4.27 0.75 -23.11
N VAL A 62 -3.77 1.98 -22.97
CA VAL A 62 -4.57 3.20 -23.07
C VAL A 62 -5.23 3.39 -24.43
N THR A 63 -4.59 2.96 -25.50
CA THR A 63 -5.15 3.04 -26.86
C THR A 63 -6.39 2.16 -26.98
N SER A 64 -6.26 0.86 -26.70
CA SER A 64 -7.39 -0.08 -26.74
C SER A 64 -8.53 0.31 -25.79
N TYR A 65 -8.18 0.85 -24.61
CA TYR A 65 -9.18 1.37 -23.68
C TYR A 65 -9.91 2.61 -24.22
N GLY A 66 -9.19 3.55 -24.84
CA GLY A 66 -9.78 4.74 -25.44
C GLY A 66 -10.71 4.39 -26.60
N GLU A 67 -10.34 3.42 -27.45
CA GLU A 67 -11.20 2.97 -28.56
C GLU A 67 -12.50 2.35 -28.02
N LEU A 68 -12.38 1.56 -26.94
CA LEU A 68 -13.54 0.99 -26.28
C LEU A 68 -14.44 2.07 -25.67
N PHE A 69 -13.84 3.10 -25.05
CA PHE A 69 -14.58 4.26 -24.53
C PHE A 69 -15.36 4.98 -25.63
N ASP A 70 -14.75 5.21 -26.79
CA ASP A 70 -15.41 5.85 -27.92
C ASP A 70 -16.54 5.00 -28.50
N LEU A 71 -16.37 3.67 -28.59
CA LEU A 71 -17.43 2.75 -29.00
C LEU A 71 -18.60 2.72 -28.01
N ILE A 72 -18.32 2.72 -26.71
CA ILE A 72 -19.37 2.77 -25.68
C ILE A 72 -20.10 4.12 -25.73
N ASN A 73 -19.39 5.22 -25.95
CA ASN A 73 -20.01 6.52 -26.17
C ASN A 73 -20.85 6.55 -27.45
N LEU A 74 -20.45 5.83 -28.49
CA LEU A 74 -21.24 5.70 -29.71
C LEU A 74 -22.51 4.87 -29.46
N LEU A 75 -22.43 3.77 -28.71
CA LEU A 75 -23.58 2.93 -28.32
C LEU A 75 -24.65 3.69 -27.54
N THR A 76 -24.23 4.63 -26.70
CA THR A 76 -25.15 5.45 -25.90
C THR A 76 -25.85 6.54 -26.71
N LYS A 77 -25.23 6.99 -27.83
CA LYS A 77 -25.73 8.07 -28.69
C LYS A 77 -26.49 7.57 -29.92
N THR A 78 -26.27 6.33 -30.34
CA THR A 78 -26.92 5.73 -31.51
C THR A 78 -28.27 5.11 -31.14
N TYR A 79 -29.27 5.31 -31.99
CA TYR A 79 -30.62 4.76 -31.83
C TYR A 79 -30.79 3.54 -32.72
N SER A 80 -31.63 2.60 -32.28
CA SER A 80 -31.94 1.42 -33.09
C SER A 80 -32.82 1.77 -34.30
N ASP A 81 -32.59 1.11 -35.43
CA ASP A 81 -33.46 1.27 -36.61
C ASP A 81 -34.86 0.66 -36.39
N LEU A 82 -34.96 -0.31 -35.48
CA LEU A 82 -36.19 -1.05 -35.16
C LEU A 82 -37.12 -0.23 -34.26
N ASP A 83 -36.54 0.53 -33.33
CA ASP A 83 -37.22 1.45 -32.43
C ASP A 83 -36.35 2.70 -32.20
N ARG A 84 -36.76 3.81 -32.83
CA ARG A 84 -36.05 5.10 -32.78
C ARG A 84 -36.09 5.76 -31.40
N THR A 85 -36.78 5.16 -30.43
CA THR A 85 -36.85 5.66 -29.05
C THR A 85 -35.83 5.02 -28.12
N ILE A 86 -35.25 3.88 -28.52
CA ILE A 86 -34.32 3.09 -27.70
C ILE A 86 -32.90 3.22 -28.27
N THR A 87 -31.92 3.45 -27.39
CA THR A 87 -30.50 3.49 -27.79
C THR A 87 -29.96 2.10 -28.05
N CYS A 88 -28.91 1.98 -28.88
CA CYS A 88 -28.28 0.68 -29.14
C CYS A 88 -27.81 0.02 -27.84
N GLN A 89 -27.32 0.78 -26.85
CA GLN A 89 -27.00 0.24 -25.53
C GLN A 89 -28.23 -0.41 -24.87
N GLN A 90 -29.34 0.33 -24.73
CA GLN A 90 -30.54 -0.19 -24.08
C GLN A 90 -31.13 -1.37 -24.86
N PHE A 91 -31.08 -1.34 -26.18
CA PHE A 91 -31.49 -2.45 -27.04
C PHE A 91 -30.63 -3.70 -26.79
N LEU A 92 -29.30 -3.58 -26.78
CA LEU A 92 -28.39 -4.71 -26.56
C LEU A 92 -28.42 -5.25 -25.12
N GLU A 93 -28.74 -4.42 -24.14
CA GLU A 93 -28.80 -4.83 -22.72
C GLU A 93 -30.18 -5.38 -22.31
N SER A 94 -31.25 -5.08 -23.05
CA SER A 94 -32.63 -5.48 -22.68
C SER A 94 -33.08 -6.82 -23.26
N TYR A 95 -32.45 -7.29 -24.34
CA TYR A 95 -32.87 -8.53 -25.01
C TYR A 95 -32.31 -9.81 -24.37
N ASP A 96 -31.22 -9.72 -23.60
CA ASP A 96 -30.56 -10.89 -23.00
C ASP A 96 -30.71 -10.94 -21.48
N SER A 97 -31.10 -12.11 -20.94
CA SER A 97 -31.16 -12.33 -19.48
C SER A 97 -29.79 -12.27 -18.79
N ILE A 98 -28.71 -12.48 -19.54
CA ILE A 98 -27.33 -12.47 -19.03
C ILE A 98 -26.69 -11.08 -19.16
N GLN A 99 -27.15 -10.24 -20.09
CA GLN A 99 -26.62 -8.88 -20.32
C GLN A 99 -25.09 -8.85 -20.50
N LEU A 100 -24.56 -9.70 -21.39
CA LEU A 100 -23.12 -9.87 -21.57
C LEU A 100 -22.39 -8.55 -21.90
N VAL A 101 -23.02 -7.68 -22.69
CA VAL A 101 -22.48 -6.36 -23.06
C VAL A 101 -22.30 -5.47 -21.81
N ALA A 102 -23.32 -5.37 -20.95
CA ALA A 102 -23.25 -4.59 -19.71
C ALA A 102 -22.18 -5.12 -18.75
N GLN A 103 -22.08 -6.44 -18.61
CA GLN A 103 -21.06 -7.08 -17.77
C GLN A 103 -19.65 -6.81 -18.30
N MET A 104 -19.44 -6.88 -19.63
CA MET A 104 -18.15 -6.59 -20.24
C MET A 104 -17.74 -5.13 -20.03
N ILE A 105 -18.64 -4.18 -20.27
CA ILE A 105 -18.40 -2.74 -20.03
C ILE A 105 -18.01 -2.51 -18.55
N THR A 106 -18.76 -3.12 -17.64
CA THR A 106 -18.50 -3.02 -16.19
C THR A 106 -17.16 -3.64 -15.80
N PHE A 107 -16.81 -4.80 -16.39
CA PHE A 107 -15.53 -5.45 -16.15
C PHE A 107 -14.36 -4.56 -16.57
N VAL A 108 -14.40 -3.99 -17.79
CA VAL A 108 -13.32 -3.13 -18.28
C VAL A 108 -13.22 -1.84 -17.47
N ASP A 109 -14.35 -1.20 -17.12
CA ASP A 109 -14.35 -0.02 -16.25
C ASP A 109 -13.77 -0.32 -14.86
N ASN A 110 -14.09 -1.48 -14.30
CA ASN A 110 -13.55 -1.91 -13.01
C ASN A 110 -12.04 -2.14 -13.09
N VAL A 111 -11.54 -2.87 -14.10
CA VAL A 111 -10.10 -3.11 -14.28
C VAL A 111 -9.34 -1.79 -14.42
N TRP A 112 -9.86 -0.85 -15.21
CA TRP A 112 -9.21 0.45 -15.43
C TRP A 112 -9.26 1.38 -14.21
N SER A 113 -10.43 1.48 -13.57
CA SER A 113 -10.65 2.40 -12.45
C SER A 113 -9.98 1.94 -11.16
N THR A 114 -9.99 0.63 -10.86
CA THR A 114 -9.28 0.06 -9.70
C THR A 114 -7.76 0.16 -9.85
N SER A 115 -7.26 0.18 -11.10
CA SER A 115 -5.84 0.40 -11.39
C SER A 115 -5.41 1.87 -11.28
N PHE A 116 -6.36 2.79 -11.03
CA PHE A 116 -6.17 4.25 -10.98
C PHE A 116 -5.41 4.81 -12.20
N CYS A 117 -5.70 4.33 -13.41
CA CYS A 117 -5.02 4.78 -14.61
C CYS A 117 -5.35 6.25 -14.99
N LEU A 118 -6.62 6.66 -14.92
CA LEU A 118 -7.11 7.99 -15.32
C LEU A 118 -8.23 8.52 -14.40
N ARG A 119 -8.46 9.84 -14.40
CA ARG A 119 -9.58 10.49 -13.72
C ARG A 119 -10.87 10.40 -14.54
N GLY A 120 -11.65 9.35 -14.31
CA GLY A 120 -12.99 9.19 -14.89
C GLY A 120 -13.36 7.73 -15.02
N ARG A 121 -14.57 7.37 -14.60
CA ARG A 121 -15.17 6.05 -14.87
C ARG A 121 -15.96 6.14 -16.18
N ILE A 122 -15.85 5.16 -17.06
CA ILE A 122 -16.69 4.99 -18.26
C ILE A 122 -18.16 5.16 -17.87
N VAL A 123 -18.59 4.41 -16.84
CA VAL A 123 -19.99 4.37 -16.41
C VAL A 123 -20.46 5.70 -15.80
N ARG A 124 -19.58 6.45 -15.13
CA ARG A 124 -19.95 7.73 -14.50
C ARG A 124 -20.08 8.87 -15.52
N TRP A 125 -19.34 8.83 -16.62
CA TRP A 125 -19.50 9.79 -17.72
C TRP A 125 -20.81 9.56 -18.48
N VAL A 126 -21.15 8.30 -18.78
CA VAL A 126 -22.42 7.96 -19.45
C VAL A 126 -23.64 8.32 -18.60
N LEU A 127 -23.62 8.02 -17.29
CA LEU A 127 -24.71 8.41 -16.38
C LEU A 127 -24.83 9.94 -16.20
N PHE A 128 -23.70 10.65 -16.11
CA PHE A 128 -23.71 12.10 -15.94
C PHE A 128 -24.16 12.86 -17.20
N GLU A 129 -23.87 12.33 -18.40
CA GLU A 129 -24.36 12.92 -19.66
C GLU A 129 -25.85 12.62 -19.89
N ASN A 130 -26.33 11.42 -19.53
CA ASN A 130 -27.76 11.09 -19.54
C ASN A 130 -28.57 11.99 -18.59
N GLU A 131 -28.07 12.26 -17.38
CA GLU A 131 -28.69 13.23 -16.48
C GLU A 131 -28.68 14.67 -17.02
N ARG A 132 -27.62 15.07 -17.75
CA ARG A 132 -27.50 16.41 -18.35
C ARG A 132 -28.48 16.58 -19.53
N MET A 133 -28.68 15.52 -20.32
CA MET A 133 -29.65 15.46 -21.41
C MET A 133 -31.10 15.42 -20.93
N GLU A 134 -31.39 14.68 -19.85
CA GLU A 134 -32.69 14.68 -19.15
C GLU A 134 -33.02 16.07 -18.57
N LYS A 135 -32.05 16.71 -17.89
CA LYS A 135 -32.20 18.08 -17.37
C LYS A 135 -32.33 19.12 -18.49
N GLY A 136 -31.67 18.91 -19.63
CA GLY A 136 -31.80 19.73 -20.83
C GLY A 136 -33.19 19.63 -21.50
N LYS A 137 -33.76 18.41 -21.60
CA LYS A 137 -35.12 18.18 -22.11
C LYS A 137 -36.20 18.72 -21.16
N ALA A 138 -36.02 18.57 -19.84
CA ALA A 138 -36.88 19.18 -18.83
C ALA A 138 -36.82 20.72 -18.84
N GLY A 139 -35.65 21.29 -19.16
CA GLY A 139 -35.47 22.73 -19.38
C GLY A 139 -36.16 23.25 -20.64
N LEU A 140 -36.13 22.50 -21.74
CA LEU A 140 -36.79 22.87 -22.99
C LEU A 140 -38.33 22.82 -22.87
N MET A 141 -38.87 21.83 -22.15
CA MET A 141 -40.30 21.74 -21.83
C MET A 141 -40.78 22.86 -20.87
N ARG A 142 -39.89 23.43 -20.05
CA ARG A 142 -40.17 24.62 -19.23
C ARG A 142 -40.14 25.90 -20.06
N SER A 143 -39.14 26.04 -20.94
CA SER A 143 -39.04 27.18 -21.85
C SER A 143 -40.24 27.29 -22.78
N GLN A 144 -40.71 26.18 -23.34
CA GLN A 144 -41.88 26.18 -24.24
C GLN A 144 -43.20 26.46 -23.50
N LYS A 145 -43.27 26.18 -22.18
CA LYS A 145 -44.43 26.51 -21.34
C LYS A 145 -44.39 27.97 -20.86
N ASP A 146 -43.20 28.52 -20.67
CA ASP A 146 -42.99 29.91 -20.29
C ASP A 146 -43.15 30.88 -21.48
N ASP A 147 -42.86 30.45 -22.71
CA ASP A 147 -43.11 31.24 -23.92
C ASP A 147 -44.60 31.34 -24.27
N ILE A 148 -45.40 30.29 -23.99
CA ILE A 148 -46.87 30.35 -24.13
C ILE A 148 -47.51 31.24 -23.05
N LEU A 149 -46.90 31.34 -21.86
CA LEU A 149 -47.38 32.21 -20.78
C LEU A 149 -46.94 33.69 -20.96
N ARG A 150 -45.83 33.92 -21.67
CA ARG A 150 -45.27 35.27 -21.92
C ARG A 150 -46.05 36.07 -22.96
N ASP A 151 -46.68 35.40 -23.94
CA ASP A 151 -47.54 36.06 -24.93
C ASP A 151 -48.89 36.54 -24.36
N ASP A 152 -49.39 35.93 -23.28
CA ASP A 152 -50.64 36.35 -22.65
C ASP A 152 -50.43 37.52 -21.66
N ILE A 153 -49.31 37.53 -20.93
CA ILE A 153 -48.97 38.60 -19.98
C ILE A 153 -48.53 39.89 -20.69
N THR A 154 -47.91 39.79 -21.88
CA THR A 154 -47.46 40.97 -22.63
C THR A 154 -48.64 41.80 -23.16
N ARG A 155 -49.80 41.18 -23.43
CA ARG A 155 -51.04 41.92 -23.77
C ARG A 155 -51.68 42.62 -22.57
N THR A 156 -51.46 42.16 -21.34
CA THR A 156 -52.03 42.78 -20.13
C THR A 156 -51.20 43.97 -19.64
N ILE A 157 -49.87 43.92 -19.80
CA ILE A 157 -48.95 44.96 -19.28
C ILE A 157 -48.94 46.24 -20.14
N GLU A 158 -49.35 46.18 -21.40
CA GLU A 158 -49.44 47.36 -22.28
C GLU A 158 -50.64 48.27 -21.95
N GLN A 159 -51.57 47.82 -21.09
CA GLN A 159 -52.65 48.66 -20.55
C GLN A 159 -52.32 49.35 -19.21
N GLU A 160 -51.25 48.96 -18.50
CA GLU A 160 -50.92 49.57 -17.19
C GLU A 160 -49.78 50.61 -17.23
N LYS A 161 -49.12 50.83 -18.37
CA LYS A 161 -48.08 51.87 -18.51
C LYS A 161 -48.61 53.29 -18.77
N LYS A 162 -49.87 53.57 -18.40
CA LYS A 162 -50.44 54.92 -18.34
C LYS A 162 -50.85 55.27 -16.90
N GLY A 163 -49.90 55.21 -15.96
CA GLY A 163 -50.13 55.78 -14.64
C GLY A 163 -49.23 55.25 -13.53
N ARG A 164 -48.00 55.77 -13.41
CA ARG A 164 -47.45 56.35 -12.18
C ARG A 164 -45.93 56.46 -12.27
N ARG A 165 -45.48 57.71 -12.24
CA ARG A 165 -44.15 58.10 -11.77
C ARG A 165 -44.06 57.87 -10.26
N GLU A 166 -42.81 57.70 -9.81
CA GLU A 166 -42.27 58.12 -8.50
C GLU A 166 -42.27 57.13 -7.31
N ARG A 167 -41.10 56.51 -7.08
CA ARG A 167 -40.32 56.39 -5.81
C ARG A 167 -39.25 55.28 -5.96
N ALA A 168 -37.96 55.59 -5.98
CA ALA A 168 -37.04 55.87 -4.85
C ALA A 168 -36.32 54.61 -4.29
N ASN A 169 -35.10 54.39 -4.80
CA ASN A 169 -33.78 54.38 -4.13
C ASN A 169 -33.36 53.35 -3.03
N ILE A 170 -32.04 53.02 -3.12
CA ILE A 170 -30.99 52.59 -2.15
C ILE A 170 -30.81 51.11 -1.73
N ASN A 171 -29.65 50.53 -2.14
CA ASN A 171 -28.56 49.91 -1.33
C ASN A 171 -27.75 48.94 -2.25
N ALA A 172 -26.56 49.26 -2.77
CA ALA A 172 -25.22 49.31 -2.15
C ALA A 172 -24.62 47.94 -1.74
N CYS A 173 -23.67 47.39 -2.52
CA CYS A 173 -22.26 47.18 -2.11
C CYS A 173 -21.40 46.40 -3.14
N LYS A 174 -20.38 47.11 -3.66
CA LYS A 174 -18.98 46.72 -3.97
C LYS A 174 -18.66 45.33 -4.57
N MET A 175 -18.22 45.36 -5.83
CA MET A 175 -17.32 44.38 -6.44
C MET A 175 -15.89 44.56 -5.90
N LYS A 176 -15.20 43.45 -5.59
CA LYS A 176 -13.76 43.38 -5.34
C LYS A 176 -13.18 42.22 -6.16
N ASN A 177 -12.07 42.48 -6.86
CA ASN A 177 -11.31 41.54 -7.71
C ASN A 177 -10.84 40.29 -6.93
N PRO A 178 -10.64 39.15 -7.62
CA PRO A 178 -9.99 37.97 -7.05
C PRO A 178 -8.49 37.92 -7.44
N GLU A 179 -7.62 38.11 -6.45
CA GLU A 179 -6.29 37.47 -6.37
C GLU A 179 -6.21 36.77 -5.01
N ASP A 180 -5.77 35.52 -5.05
CA ASP A 180 -5.38 34.59 -3.98
C ASP A 180 -6.31 34.33 -2.78
N SER A 181 -6.90 33.13 -2.75
CA SER A 181 -6.93 32.29 -1.55
C SER A 181 -7.45 30.89 -1.88
N SER A 182 -6.53 29.94 -1.86
CA SER A 182 -6.78 28.54 -1.58
C SER A 182 -7.63 28.36 -0.32
N PRO A 183 -8.62 27.45 -0.32
CA PRO A 183 -9.10 26.82 0.89
C PRO A 183 -8.44 25.44 1.03
N SER A 184 -7.57 25.33 2.04
CA SER A 184 -7.13 24.08 2.61
C SER A 184 -8.33 23.28 3.13
N THR A 185 -8.81 22.38 2.28
CA THR A 185 -9.55 21.18 2.69
C THR A 185 -8.69 20.00 2.31
N SER A 186 -8.43 19.12 3.27
CA SER A 186 -7.73 17.84 3.07
C SER A 186 -8.48 17.02 2.02
N ASN A 187 -8.14 17.21 0.76
CA ASN A 187 -8.72 16.51 -0.38
C ASN A 187 -7.60 15.65 -0.98
N ARG A 188 -7.17 14.62 -0.23
CA ARG A 188 -6.16 13.69 -0.75
C ARG A 188 -6.78 12.98 -1.94
N SER A 189 -6.26 13.26 -3.12
CA SER A 189 -6.69 12.59 -4.34
C SER A 189 -5.80 11.37 -4.60
N HIS A 190 -6.24 10.46 -5.45
CA HIS A 190 -5.38 9.37 -5.92
C HIS A 190 -4.47 9.90 -7.05
N HIS A 191 -3.17 9.58 -6.96
CA HIS A 191 -2.18 9.82 -8.03
C HIS A 191 -2.45 8.87 -9.19
N ARG A 192 -2.58 9.43 -10.38
CA ARG A 192 -2.93 8.68 -11.59
C ARG A 192 -1.78 8.73 -12.60
N CYS A 193 -1.64 7.65 -13.35
CA CYS A 193 -0.59 7.53 -14.34
C CYS A 193 -0.82 8.45 -15.54
N ILE A 194 -2.07 8.61 -15.95
CA ILE A 194 -2.46 9.33 -17.16
C ILE A 194 -3.17 10.63 -16.75
N ALA A 195 -2.76 11.74 -17.37
CA ALA A 195 -3.35 13.07 -17.19
C ALA A 195 -4.60 13.24 -18.07
N SER A 196 -4.47 12.94 -19.36
CA SER A 196 -5.56 12.98 -20.34
C SER A 196 -5.28 12.04 -21.52
N PHE A 197 -6.33 11.71 -22.26
CA PHE A 197 -6.22 11.10 -23.58
C PHE A 197 -7.16 11.80 -24.57
N HIS A 198 -6.78 11.84 -25.84
CA HIS A 198 -7.53 12.50 -26.91
C HIS A 198 -7.45 11.65 -28.19
N ASP A 199 -8.56 11.55 -28.91
CA ASP A 199 -8.60 10.98 -30.25
C ASP A 199 -8.31 12.08 -31.29
N VAL A 200 -7.33 11.83 -32.16
CA VAL A 200 -7.06 12.63 -33.36
C VAL A 200 -7.09 11.68 -34.56
N ASN A 201 -8.07 11.85 -35.44
CA ASN A 201 -8.23 11.07 -36.68
C ASN A 201 -8.26 9.53 -36.48
N GLY A 202 -8.85 9.04 -35.39
CA GLY A 202 -8.94 7.61 -35.07
C GLY A 202 -7.67 7.06 -34.41
N THR A 203 -6.77 7.94 -33.96
CA THR A 203 -5.57 7.56 -33.20
C THR A 203 -5.60 8.21 -31.82
N ILE A 204 -5.45 7.39 -30.78
CA ILE A 204 -5.55 7.84 -29.39
C ILE A 204 -4.18 8.21 -28.86
N TYR A 205 -4.04 9.47 -28.46
CA TYR A 205 -2.86 10.02 -27.80
C TYR A 205 -3.12 10.17 -26.31
N SER A 206 -2.19 9.69 -25.49
CA SER A 206 -2.27 9.80 -24.03
C SER A 206 -1.09 10.57 -23.46
N ASN A 207 -1.35 11.50 -22.55
CA ASN A 207 -0.31 12.23 -21.82
C ASN A 207 -0.16 11.66 -20.41
N LEU A 208 1.05 11.23 -20.06
CA LEU A 208 1.38 10.78 -18.70
C LEU A 208 1.55 12.00 -17.78
N THR A 209 1.31 11.79 -16.48
CA THR A 209 1.60 12.83 -15.48
C THR A 209 3.11 13.02 -15.32
N THR A 210 3.54 14.23 -14.98
CA THR A 210 4.96 14.58 -14.83
C THR A 210 5.67 13.70 -13.81
N ASP A 211 5.00 13.37 -12.70
CA ASP A 211 5.56 12.53 -11.64
C ASP A 211 5.71 11.06 -12.08
N THR A 212 4.76 10.56 -12.87
CA THR A 212 4.84 9.22 -13.46
C THR A 212 6.00 9.12 -14.46
N VAL A 213 6.20 10.16 -15.29
CA VAL A 213 7.35 10.25 -16.19
C VAL A 213 8.66 10.32 -15.40
N ASP A 214 8.74 11.14 -14.35
CA ASP A 214 9.95 11.22 -13.51
C ASP A 214 10.25 9.89 -12.80
N PHE A 215 9.22 9.19 -12.31
CA PHE A 215 9.39 7.87 -11.73
C PHE A 215 9.97 6.86 -12.72
N PHE A 216 9.42 6.77 -13.94
CA PHE A 216 9.95 5.85 -14.94
C PHE A 216 11.36 6.24 -15.40
N ASN A 217 11.67 7.53 -15.48
CA ASN A 217 13.03 8.01 -15.77
C ASN A 217 14.02 7.59 -14.67
N LYS A 218 13.65 7.72 -13.39
CA LYS A 218 14.47 7.22 -12.26
C LYS A 218 14.58 5.71 -12.26
N LYS A 219 13.50 5.00 -12.63
CA LYS A 219 13.51 3.53 -12.77
C LYS A 219 14.49 3.08 -13.84
N VAL A 220 14.51 3.73 -15.01
CA VAL A 220 15.48 3.44 -16.07
C VAL A 220 16.91 3.68 -15.57
N LYS A 221 17.17 4.77 -14.84
CA LYS A 221 18.50 5.01 -14.24
C LYS A 221 18.92 3.90 -13.27
N PHE A 222 18.00 3.42 -12.44
CA PHE A 222 18.26 2.29 -11.54
C PHE A 222 18.55 1.00 -12.31
N ASP A 223 17.76 0.69 -13.34
CA ASP A 223 17.98 -0.50 -14.19
C ASP A 223 19.31 -0.46 -14.93
N LEU A 224 19.71 0.73 -15.41
CA LEU A 224 21.02 0.94 -16.02
C LEU A 224 22.15 0.73 -15.00
N CYS A 225 21.97 1.17 -13.75
CA CYS A 225 22.95 0.90 -12.69
C CYS A 225 23.08 -0.60 -12.43
N LEU A 226 21.95 -1.32 -12.33
CA LEU A 226 21.96 -2.76 -12.18
C LEU A 226 22.67 -3.45 -13.35
N TYR A 227 22.35 -3.06 -14.58
CA TYR A 227 22.98 -3.59 -15.78
C TYR A 227 24.50 -3.36 -15.78
N ASN A 228 24.96 -2.17 -15.40
CA ASN A 228 26.39 -1.85 -15.32
C ASN A 228 27.10 -2.67 -14.21
N ALA A 229 26.41 -2.96 -13.10
CA ALA A 229 26.98 -3.70 -11.98
C ALA A 229 27.00 -5.23 -12.20
N THR A 230 26.05 -5.78 -12.96
CA THR A 230 25.90 -7.24 -13.15
C THR A 230 26.26 -7.73 -14.56
N GLY A 231 26.29 -6.83 -15.56
CA GLY A 231 26.44 -7.18 -16.98
C GLY A 231 25.24 -7.92 -17.56
N GLN A 232 24.12 -8.01 -16.82
CA GLN A 232 22.92 -8.74 -17.24
C GLN A 232 21.71 -7.80 -17.25
N ILE A 233 20.87 -7.95 -18.27
CA ILE A 233 19.56 -7.31 -18.32
C ILE A 233 18.69 -8.00 -17.26
N VAL A 234 18.14 -7.22 -16.32
CA VAL A 234 17.35 -7.72 -15.19
C VAL A 234 16.30 -8.74 -15.70
N PRO A 235 16.29 -9.99 -15.20
CA PRO A 235 15.37 -10.99 -15.70
C PRO A 235 13.93 -10.58 -15.38
N THR A 236 13.05 -10.57 -16.38
CA THR A 236 11.62 -10.81 -16.15
C THR A 236 11.48 -12.30 -15.87
N VAL A 237 11.60 -12.67 -14.58
CA VAL A 237 11.45 -13.99 -13.94
C VAL A 237 11.16 -15.17 -14.90
N PRO A 238 12.08 -16.16 -14.99
CA PRO A 238 12.07 -17.27 -14.02
C PRO A 238 13.36 -17.45 -13.20
N ILE A 239 13.14 -17.43 -11.89
CA ILE A 239 13.65 -18.20 -10.72
C ILE A 239 15.04 -18.88 -10.72
N ASP A 240 15.70 -19.21 -11.82
CA ASP A 240 17.00 -19.89 -11.77
C ASP A 240 18.16 -18.94 -12.07
N LEU A 241 18.28 -17.88 -11.28
CA LEU A 241 19.46 -17.02 -11.34
C LEU A 241 20.38 -17.36 -10.17
N ASN A 242 21.42 -18.13 -10.50
CA ASN A 242 22.68 -18.23 -9.76
C ASN A 242 23.41 -16.86 -9.82
N VAL A 243 22.68 -15.78 -9.53
CA VAL A 243 23.21 -14.43 -9.37
C VAL A 243 24.02 -14.52 -8.10
N THR A 244 25.32 -14.66 -8.29
CA THR A 244 26.29 -14.38 -7.25
C THR A 244 25.89 -13.04 -6.66
N ALA A 245 25.60 -13.04 -5.35
CA ALA A 245 25.31 -11.85 -4.59
C ALA A 245 26.55 -10.95 -4.63
N ASN A 246 26.65 -10.17 -5.70
CA ASN A 246 27.74 -9.23 -5.87
C ASN A 246 27.45 -8.10 -4.90
N THR A 247 28.13 -8.13 -3.75
CA THR A 247 28.05 -7.11 -2.69
C THR A 247 28.33 -5.69 -3.21
N SER A 248 28.95 -5.57 -4.40
CA SER A 248 29.15 -4.32 -5.14
C SER A 248 27.88 -3.68 -5.67
N VAL A 249 26.80 -4.44 -5.96
CA VAL A 249 25.54 -3.88 -6.49
C VAL A 249 24.91 -2.95 -5.47
N CYS A 250 24.89 -3.36 -4.20
CA CYS A 250 24.29 -2.57 -3.13
C CYS A 250 25.01 -1.23 -2.96
N SER A 251 26.34 -1.21 -2.94
CA SER A 251 27.10 0.04 -2.79
C SER A 251 27.07 0.91 -4.05
N ALA A 252 27.05 0.31 -5.24
CA ALA A 252 27.00 1.06 -6.50
C ALA A 252 25.64 1.72 -6.76
N CYS A 253 24.55 1.02 -6.48
CA CYS A 253 23.21 1.45 -6.90
C CYS A 253 22.31 1.99 -5.78
N VAL A 254 22.79 2.02 -4.52
CA VAL A 254 21.98 2.49 -3.37
C VAL A 254 21.45 3.91 -3.54
N THR A 255 22.22 4.80 -4.17
CA THR A 255 21.80 6.18 -4.42
C THR A 255 20.61 6.22 -5.38
N THR A 256 20.74 5.56 -6.54
CA THR A 256 19.66 5.49 -7.54
C THR A 256 18.41 4.77 -7.01
N TYR A 257 18.57 3.75 -6.17
CA TYR A 257 17.47 3.06 -5.51
C TYR A 257 16.76 3.97 -4.50
N ASN A 258 17.51 4.67 -3.64
CA ASN A 258 16.93 5.60 -2.67
C ASN A 258 16.20 6.74 -3.40
N ASP A 259 16.79 7.35 -4.42
CA ASP A 259 16.16 8.42 -5.20
C ASP A 259 14.81 7.99 -5.80
N LEU A 260 14.72 6.75 -6.30
CA LEU A 260 13.49 6.17 -6.81
C LEU A 260 12.48 5.89 -5.68
N ASN A 261 12.94 5.28 -4.59
CA ASN A 261 12.11 4.94 -3.44
C ASN A 261 11.54 6.19 -2.75
N ASP A 262 12.34 7.24 -2.62
CA ASP A 262 11.95 8.49 -1.96
C ASP A 262 10.90 9.24 -2.80
N LEU A 263 11.04 9.26 -4.13
CA LEU A 263 10.00 9.78 -5.02
C LEU A 263 8.69 8.99 -4.86
N PHE A 264 8.77 7.65 -4.83
CA PHE A 264 7.58 6.81 -4.62
C PHE A 264 6.91 7.09 -3.27
N LEU A 265 7.70 7.18 -2.19
CA LEU A 265 7.19 7.51 -0.86
C LEU A 265 6.51 8.87 -0.84
N LYS A 266 7.11 9.89 -1.47
CA LYS A 266 6.51 11.21 -1.60
C LYS A 266 5.14 11.14 -2.28
N MET A 267 5.03 10.46 -3.41
CA MET A 267 3.76 10.29 -4.13
C MET A 267 2.70 9.57 -3.27
N THR A 268 3.10 8.55 -2.49
CA THR A 268 2.17 7.83 -1.59
C THR A 268 1.77 8.60 -0.33
N GLN A 269 2.55 9.59 0.10
CA GLN A 269 2.23 10.41 1.27
C GLN A 269 1.30 11.56 0.92
N GLU A 270 1.50 12.17 -0.25
CA GLU A 270 0.69 13.29 -0.75
C GLU A 270 -0.70 12.84 -1.22
N ASN A 271 -0.84 11.55 -1.60
CA ASN A 271 -2.05 11.00 -2.21
C ASN A 271 -2.64 9.84 -1.39
N GLU A 272 -3.93 9.54 -1.58
CA GLU A 272 -4.59 8.38 -0.95
C GLU A 272 -4.19 7.05 -1.58
N GLY A 273 -3.80 7.07 -2.86
CA GLY A 273 -3.37 5.91 -3.61
C GLY A 273 -2.60 6.33 -4.86
N VAL A 274 -1.87 5.39 -5.44
CA VAL A 274 -1.03 5.59 -6.63
C VAL A 274 -1.43 4.56 -7.68
N CYS A 275 -1.33 4.89 -8.97
CA CYS A 275 -1.64 3.95 -10.05
C CYS A 275 -0.85 2.64 -9.97
N MET A 276 -1.50 1.55 -10.35
CA MET A 276 -0.98 0.21 -10.13
C MET A 276 0.30 -0.09 -10.93
N ASP A 277 0.51 0.53 -12.09
CA ASP A 277 1.77 0.44 -12.84
C ASP A 277 2.98 0.88 -12.00
N LEU A 278 2.85 1.95 -11.21
CA LEU A 278 3.91 2.44 -10.32
C LEU A 278 4.10 1.53 -9.10
N VAL A 279 2.98 1.12 -8.48
CA VAL A 279 2.98 0.26 -7.29
C VAL A 279 3.63 -1.08 -7.58
N ASP A 280 3.24 -1.73 -8.68
CA ASP A 280 3.80 -3.03 -9.06
C ASP A 280 5.25 -2.92 -9.52
N THR A 281 5.60 -1.88 -10.27
CA THR A 281 7.00 -1.61 -10.64
C THR A 281 7.86 -1.43 -9.38
N MET A 282 7.38 -0.68 -8.38
CA MET A 282 8.12 -0.47 -7.13
C MET A 282 8.17 -1.74 -6.27
N ASN A 283 7.07 -2.50 -6.18
CA ASN A 283 7.03 -3.78 -5.45
C ASN A 283 8.02 -4.78 -6.04
N TYR A 284 8.07 -4.90 -7.36
CA TYR A 284 9.06 -5.71 -8.06
C TYR A 284 10.49 -5.23 -7.78
N THR A 285 10.72 -3.92 -7.85
CA THR A 285 12.03 -3.30 -7.58
C THR A 285 12.50 -3.57 -6.15
N ARG A 286 11.60 -3.48 -5.15
CA ARG A 286 11.89 -3.78 -3.74
C ARG A 286 12.17 -5.26 -3.52
N LEU A 287 11.45 -6.15 -4.21
CA LEU A 287 11.71 -7.58 -4.15
C LEU A 287 13.09 -7.91 -4.73
N LEU A 288 13.44 -7.31 -5.87
CA LEU A 288 14.75 -7.44 -6.50
C LEU A 288 15.87 -6.93 -5.58
N TRP A 289 15.70 -5.74 -5.01
CA TRP A 289 16.67 -5.14 -4.09
C TRP A 289 16.87 -5.95 -2.81
N SER A 290 15.78 -6.40 -2.18
CA SER A 290 15.85 -7.05 -0.85
C SER A 290 16.07 -8.56 -0.90
N LYS A 291 15.44 -9.28 -1.83
CA LYS A 291 15.50 -10.75 -1.88
C LYS A 291 16.55 -11.27 -2.84
N ILE A 292 16.67 -10.69 -4.03
CA ILE A 292 17.58 -11.18 -5.06
C ILE A 292 19.01 -10.68 -4.79
N TYR A 293 19.19 -9.37 -4.62
CA TYR A 293 20.51 -8.81 -4.33
C TYR A 293 20.86 -8.75 -2.85
N ALA A 294 19.94 -9.15 -1.96
CA ALA A 294 20.13 -9.14 -0.51
C ALA A 294 20.59 -7.77 0.06
N CYS A 295 20.26 -6.66 -0.61
CA CYS A 295 20.62 -5.31 -0.20
C CYS A 295 19.69 -4.82 0.92
N ARG A 296 19.71 -5.50 2.07
CA ARG A 296 18.95 -5.07 3.25
C ARG A 296 19.74 -3.98 3.96
N ARG A 297 19.14 -2.79 4.14
CA ARG A 297 19.63 -1.84 5.13
C ARG A 297 19.60 -2.54 6.48
N HIS A 298 20.77 -2.82 7.05
CA HIS A 298 20.86 -3.09 8.48
C HIS A 298 20.77 -1.72 9.17
N ASP A 299 19.61 -1.39 9.72
CA ASP A 299 19.50 -0.22 10.60
C ASP A 299 20.39 -0.45 11.83
N PRO A 300 21.26 0.50 12.21
CA PRO A 300 22.17 0.33 13.35
C PRO A 300 21.44 0.17 14.70
N ASP A 301 20.13 0.35 14.72
CA ASP A 301 19.29 0.30 15.92
C ASP A 301 19.27 -1.07 16.60
N TYR A 302 19.53 -2.17 15.86
CA TYR A 302 19.61 -3.49 16.50
C TYR A 302 20.78 -3.59 17.49
N MET A 303 21.88 -2.86 17.26
CA MET A 303 23.00 -2.80 18.19
C MET A 303 22.62 -2.09 19.48
N ALA A 304 21.82 -1.02 19.38
CA ALA A 304 21.28 -0.33 20.54
C ALA A 304 20.32 -1.22 21.32
N VAL A 305 19.42 -1.94 20.63
CA VAL A 305 18.47 -2.87 21.25
C VAL A 305 19.20 -4.02 21.96
N ILE A 306 20.20 -4.63 21.32
CA ILE A 306 21.03 -5.68 21.96
C ILE A 306 21.74 -5.10 23.19
N GLY A 307 22.33 -3.91 23.07
CA GLY A 307 23.01 -3.23 24.18
C GLY A 307 22.09 -3.02 25.39
N ILE A 308 20.87 -2.49 25.16
CA ILE A 308 19.87 -2.28 26.22
C ILE A 308 19.43 -3.61 26.83
N SER A 309 19.20 -4.64 26.00
CA SER A 309 18.74 -5.96 26.46
C SER A 309 19.75 -6.70 27.33
N VAL A 310 21.05 -6.45 27.16
CA VAL A 310 22.12 -7.06 27.97
C VAL A 310 22.45 -6.19 29.19
N PHE A 311 22.44 -4.87 29.04
CA PHE A 311 22.86 -3.94 30.08
C PHE A 311 21.86 -3.87 31.24
N ILE A 312 20.54 -3.86 30.95
CA ILE A 312 19.53 -3.77 32.00
C ILE A 312 19.55 -5.00 32.93
N PRO A 313 19.55 -6.26 32.45
CA PRO A 313 19.60 -7.44 33.32
C PRO A 313 20.92 -7.59 34.07
N THR A 314 22.06 -7.22 33.45
CA THR A 314 23.36 -7.30 34.12
C THR A 314 23.45 -6.34 35.30
N LEU A 315 22.91 -5.12 35.18
CA LEU A 315 22.81 -4.19 36.31
C LEU A 315 21.96 -4.75 37.47
N VAL A 316 20.82 -5.39 37.16
CA VAL A 316 19.96 -6.02 38.17
C VAL A 316 20.69 -7.17 38.88
N LEU A 317 21.41 -8.00 38.12
CA LEU A 317 22.22 -9.09 38.69
C LEU A 317 23.33 -8.57 39.60
N VAL A 318 24.09 -7.56 39.14
CA VAL A 318 25.16 -6.94 39.95
C VAL A 318 24.59 -6.32 41.22
N PHE A 319 23.44 -5.64 41.14
CA PHE A 319 22.77 -5.10 42.31
C PHE A 319 22.41 -6.20 43.31
N TYR A 320 21.78 -7.28 42.86
CA TYR A 320 21.38 -8.39 43.73
C TYR A 320 22.59 -9.09 44.39
N VAL A 321 23.61 -9.39 43.59
CA VAL A 321 24.87 -9.96 44.08
C VAL A 321 25.52 -9.04 45.12
N SER A 322 25.59 -7.74 44.83
CA SER A 322 26.17 -6.76 45.76
C SER A 322 25.40 -6.66 47.08
N ALA A 323 24.06 -6.79 47.05
CA ALA A 323 23.20 -6.79 48.23
C ALA A 323 23.45 -8.04 49.09
N VAL A 324 23.56 -9.22 48.47
CA VAL A 324 23.86 -10.48 49.17
C VAL A 324 25.25 -10.44 49.82
N PHE A 325 26.27 -9.94 49.11
CA PHE A 325 27.62 -9.81 49.68
C PHE A 325 27.67 -8.81 50.85
N LYS A 326 27.00 -7.66 50.74
CA LYS A 326 26.88 -6.71 51.86
C LYS A 326 26.11 -7.30 53.04
N GLY A 327 25.06 -8.09 52.78
CA GLY A 327 24.28 -8.82 53.77
C GLY A 327 25.14 -9.84 54.55
N LYS A 328 25.89 -10.70 53.83
CA LYS A 328 26.82 -11.66 54.43
C LYS A 328 27.88 -10.99 55.29
N ARG A 329 28.53 -9.92 54.81
CA ARG A 329 29.54 -9.18 55.60
C ARG A 329 28.96 -8.57 56.88
N LYS A 330 27.71 -8.07 56.86
CA LYS A 330 27.03 -7.57 58.07
C LYS A 330 26.72 -8.70 59.05
N LEU A 331 26.31 -9.86 58.56
CA LEU A 331 26.04 -11.05 59.39
C LEU A 331 27.31 -11.57 60.06
N ASP A 332 28.42 -11.68 59.32
CA ASP A 332 29.72 -12.11 59.87
C ASP A 332 30.25 -11.14 60.92
N LYS A 333 30.14 -9.83 60.68
CA LYS A 333 30.50 -8.82 61.70
C LYS A 333 29.64 -8.93 62.95
N ARG A 334 28.34 -9.24 62.81
CA ARG A 334 27.42 -9.40 63.95
C ARG A 334 27.71 -10.69 64.72
N ASN A 335 27.97 -11.80 64.02
CA ASN A 335 28.35 -13.08 64.62
C ASN A 335 29.69 -12.99 65.35
N LYS A 336 30.69 -12.31 64.77
CA LYS A 336 31.98 -12.07 65.42
C LYS A 336 31.84 -11.22 66.70
N LYS A 337 30.97 -10.21 66.68
CA LYS A 337 30.65 -9.41 67.89
C LYS A 337 29.94 -10.24 68.95
N ARG A 338 28.98 -11.09 68.56
CA ARG A 338 28.24 -11.97 69.48
C ARG A 338 29.17 -13.01 70.12
N PHE A 339 30.03 -13.64 69.32
CA PHE A 339 31.05 -14.57 69.81
C PHE A 339 32.01 -13.92 70.83
N HIS A 340 32.45 -12.69 70.56
CA HIS A 340 33.33 -11.97 71.48
C HIS A 340 32.64 -11.61 72.81
N HIS A 341 31.33 -11.32 72.77
CA HIS A 341 30.53 -11.06 73.96
C HIS A 341 30.29 -12.34 74.78
N ASP A 342 29.92 -13.44 74.13
CA ASP A 342 29.70 -14.73 74.80
C ASP A 342 30.99 -15.28 75.41
N PHE A 343 32.13 -15.09 74.72
CA PHE A 343 33.45 -15.40 75.27
C PHE A 343 33.77 -14.61 76.55
N PHE A 344 33.46 -13.30 76.58
CA PHE A 344 33.65 -12.49 77.79
C PHE A 344 32.73 -12.90 78.95
N LEU A 345 31.48 -13.28 78.66
CA LEU A 345 30.56 -13.79 79.68
C LEU A 345 31.09 -15.09 80.30
N GLN A 346 31.52 -16.05 79.47
CA GLN A 346 32.12 -17.30 79.96
C GLN A 346 33.40 -17.07 80.77
N ALA A 347 34.26 -16.14 80.35
CA ALA A 347 35.46 -15.79 81.10
C ALA A 347 35.14 -15.19 82.48
N ASN A 348 34.11 -14.34 82.56
CA ASN A 348 33.66 -13.77 83.82
C ASN A 348 33.03 -14.81 84.76
N GLU A 349 32.25 -15.77 84.24
CA GLU A 349 31.73 -16.88 85.04
C GLU A 349 32.85 -17.76 85.60
N LYS A 350 33.84 -18.13 84.78
CA LYS A 350 35.02 -18.89 85.24
C LYS A 350 35.78 -18.15 86.34
N LYS A 351 35.95 -16.83 86.19
CA LYS A 351 36.58 -15.99 87.22
C LYS A 351 35.77 -15.97 88.52
N LYS A 352 34.44 -15.89 88.43
CA LYS A 352 33.54 -15.94 89.59
C LYS A 352 33.61 -17.28 90.31
N ASN A 353 33.61 -18.38 89.57
CA ASN A 353 33.75 -19.74 90.12
C ASN A 353 35.11 -19.94 90.80
N TYR A 354 36.21 -19.44 90.22
CA TYR A 354 37.53 -19.50 90.86
C TYR A 354 37.59 -18.70 92.17
N LEU A 355 36.98 -17.50 92.19
CA LEU A 355 36.88 -16.68 93.40
C LEU A 355 36.01 -17.33 94.48
N ASP A 356 34.97 -18.05 94.10
CA ASP A 356 34.08 -18.74 95.03
C ASP A 356 34.72 -20.01 95.61
N VAL A 357 35.48 -20.76 94.80
CA VAL A 357 36.31 -21.90 95.27
C VAL A 357 37.40 -21.41 96.24
N LYS A 358 38.05 -20.28 95.94
CA LYS A 358 39.06 -19.68 96.83
C LYS A 358 38.47 -19.23 98.18
N LYS A 359 37.19 -18.87 98.23
CA LYS A 359 36.48 -18.53 99.48
C LYS A 359 36.04 -19.76 100.29
N ARG A 360 35.92 -20.93 99.65
CA ARG A 360 35.53 -22.19 100.31
C ARG A 360 36.70 -23.05 100.82
N LEU A 361 37.95 -22.60 100.69
CA LEU A 361 39.07 -23.27 101.35
C LEU A 361 39.13 -22.92 102.85
N PRO A 362 38.97 -23.89 103.77
CA PRO A 362 39.18 -23.64 105.20
C PRO A 362 40.66 -23.43 105.51
N ARG A 363 40.98 -22.30 106.16
CA ARG A 363 42.24 -22.10 106.91
C ARG A 363 42.25 -23.07 108.09
N ARG A 364 42.87 -24.25 107.94
CA ARG A 364 43.38 -25.07 109.05
C ARG A 364 44.19 -26.24 108.51
N LEU A 365 45.51 -26.08 108.49
CA LEU A 365 46.46 -26.88 109.28
C LEU A 365 47.88 -26.58 108.81
N ALA A 366 48.68 -26.19 109.79
CA ALA A 366 50.10 -25.99 109.68
C ALA A 366 50.82 -27.34 109.72
N ALA A 367 52.09 -27.26 109.32
CA ALA A 367 53.20 -28.10 109.72
C ALA A 367 53.39 -29.44 108.97
N ASN A 368 54.64 -29.56 108.50
CA ASN A 368 55.37 -30.77 108.15
C ASN A 368 55.12 -31.36 106.76
N ALA A 369 55.89 -30.91 105.78
CA ALA A 369 56.59 -31.84 104.89
C ALA A 369 57.82 -31.16 104.28
N ARG A 370 58.94 -31.83 104.49
CA ARG A 370 60.31 -31.51 104.15
C ARG A 370 60.47 -31.41 102.64
N VAL A 371 61.27 -30.43 102.24
CA VAL A 371 61.86 -30.28 100.91
C VAL A 371 62.62 -31.56 100.56
N ASP A 372 62.30 -32.15 99.42
CA ASP A 372 63.30 -32.90 98.66
C ASP A 372 63.27 -32.43 97.22
N THR A 373 64.44 -31.99 96.79
CA THR A 373 64.72 -31.39 95.49
C THR A 373 65.03 -32.50 94.50
N GLN A 374 64.34 -32.53 93.37
CA GLN A 374 64.91 -33.15 92.17
C GLN A 374 64.56 -32.36 90.91
N THR A 375 65.55 -31.58 90.51
CA THR A 375 65.84 -31.10 89.16
C THR A 375 65.81 -32.23 88.15
N TRP A 376 65.13 -32.08 87.01
CA TRP A 376 65.58 -32.47 85.65
C TRP A 376 64.72 -31.69 84.65
N LEU A 377 65.25 -30.70 83.92
CA LEU A 377 66.06 -30.75 82.70
C LEU A 377 65.19 -30.52 81.46
N TRP A 378 65.64 -29.57 80.65
CA TRP A 378 65.07 -29.15 79.39
C TRP A 378 64.92 -30.32 78.41
N SER A 379 63.81 -30.37 77.69
CA SER A 379 63.83 -30.79 76.28
C SER A 379 62.76 -30.01 75.51
N ASN A 380 63.22 -29.05 74.73
CA ASN A 380 62.65 -28.74 73.43
C ASN A 380 63.44 -29.63 72.45
N PRO A 381 62.80 -30.26 71.45
CA PRO A 381 62.82 -29.58 70.15
C PRO A 381 61.60 -29.89 69.27
N ASN A 382 61.46 -29.06 68.24
CA ASN A 382 60.67 -29.29 67.03
C ASN A 382 60.87 -30.70 66.46
N GLU A 383 59.75 -31.34 66.14
CA GLU A 383 59.50 -32.11 64.91
C GLU A 383 58.15 -31.69 64.34
#